data_AF-A0A9C8XG16-F1
#
_entry.id   AF-A0A9C8XG16-F1
#
_cell.length_a   1.000
_cell.length_b   1.000
_cell.length_c   1.000
_cell.angle_alpha   90.00
_cell.angle_beta   90.00
_cell.angle_gamma   90.00
#
_symmetry.space_group_name_H-M   'P 1'
#
loop_
_entity.id
_entity.type
_entity.pdbx_description
1 polymer ?
#
loop_
_entity_poly.entity_id
_entity_poly.type
_entity_poly.pdbx_seq_one_letter_code
_entity_poly.pdbx_strand_id
1 'polypeptide(L)'
;MLIATLVFWSGRYRYAHIPPGGRHFLREVFSPDALGALKRLSVLYLFVAMFWALFDQSASAWVLQAKQMDRVLFGIELLPSQLQAANPLLVMLLIPLFSYLLYPAINRVYALTPLRKIAIGLFVTVIAFAISALIQLKIDAGQTPSILWQLLAYIVLTSAEIMVSITCLEYSYTQAPRKMKSFIMAFFMLSVAVGNLFTSAVNFFIENPDGSSKLAGVDYYLFFTLIMLATAILFSLVAGRFREKTHLQH
;
A
#
# COMPACT_ATOMS: atom_id res chain seq x y z
N MET A 1 -19.93 -15.13 -6.19
CA MET A 1 -20.16 -14.38 -7.45
C MET A 1 -21.63 -14.39 -7.86
N LEU A 2 -22.26 -15.56 -8.09
CA LEU A 2 -23.66 -15.66 -8.54
C LEU A 2 -24.67 -14.93 -7.64
N ILE A 3 -24.53 -15.05 -6.32
CA ILE A 3 -25.37 -14.32 -5.33
C ILE A 3 -25.18 -12.80 -5.44
N ALA A 4 -23.94 -12.32 -5.58
CA ALA A 4 -23.64 -10.90 -5.73
C ALA A 4 -24.26 -10.34 -7.03
N THR A 5 -24.21 -11.10 -8.12
CA THR A 5 -24.83 -10.74 -9.40
C THR A 5 -26.35 -10.65 -9.29
N LEU A 6 -27.00 -11.61 -8.61
CA LEU A 6 -28.45 -11.60 -8.40
C LEU A 6 -28.91 -10.42 -7.54
N VAL A 7 -28.17 -10.08 -6.49
CA VAL A 7 -28.43 -8.90 -5.63
C VAL A 7 -28.24 -7.59 -6.40
N PHE A 8 -27.22 -7.50 -7.26
CA PHE A 8 -27.03 -6.33 -8.12
C PHE A 8 -28.16 -6.18 -9.14
N TRP A 9 -28.61 -7.29 -9.73
CA TRP A 9 -29.66 -7.28 -10.75
C TRP A 9 -31.04 -6.95 -10.16
N SER A 10 -31.31 -7.37 -8.91
CA SER A 10 -32.54 -6.99 -8.21
C SER A 10 -32.58 -5.50 -7.82
N GLY A 11 -31.41 -4.87 -7.64
CA GLY A 11 -31.28 -3.44 -7.34
C GLY A 11 -31.33 -2.51 -8.57
N ARG A 12 -31.26 -3.04 -9.80
CA ARG A 12 -31.03 -2.25 -11.03
C ARG A 12 -32.05 -1.15 -11.31
N TYR A 13 -33.28 -1.31 -10.83
CA TYR A 13 -34.38 -0.37 -11.04
C TYR A 13 -34.40 0.79 -10.04
N ARG A 14 -33.52 0.79 -9.03
CA ARG A 14 -33.41 1.84 -8.01
C ARG A 14 -32.17 2.72 -8.15
N TYR A 15 -31.31 2.47 -9.14
CA TYR A 15 -30.12 3.29 -9.33
C TYR A 15 -30.49 4.63 -9.98
N ALA A 16 -30.04 5.72 -9.37
CA ALA A 16 -30.17 7.06 -9.95
C ALA A 16 -29.43 7.10 -11.30
N HIS A 17 -30.16 7.37 -12.38
CA HIS A 17 -29.58 7.53 -13.70
C HIS A 17 -28.88 8.89 -13.76
N ILE A 18 -27.56 8.89 -13.57
CA ILE A 18 -26.75 10.12 -13.69
C ILE A 18 -26.42 10.30 -15.17
N PRO A 19 -26.95 11.34 -15.85
CA PRO A 19 -26.67 11.55 -17.27
C PRO A 19 -25.17 11.81 -17.49
N PRO A 20 -24.61 11.33 -18.62
CA PRO A 20 -23.19 11.52 -18.90
C PRO A 20 -22.87 13.01 -19.07
N GLY A 21 -21.83 13.51 -18.38
CA GLY A 21 -21.40 14.92 -18.42
C GLY A 21 -20.89 15.42 -19.78
N GLY A 22 -20.88 14.58 -20.81
CA GLY A 22 -20.56 14.93 -22.19
C GLY A 22 -19.18 15.58 -22.37
N ARG A 23 -19.04 16.44 -23.40
CA ARG A 23 -17.79 17.15 -23.71
C ARG A 23 -17.40 18.20 -22.67
N HIS A 24 -18.34 18.63 -21.82
CA HIS A 24 -18.09 19.58 -20.73
C HIS A 24 -17.20 18.95 -19.65
N PHE A 25 -17.44 17.67 -19.33
CA PHE A 25 -16.60 16.91 -18.40
C PHE A 25 -15.13 16.87 -18.85
N LEU A 26 -14.87 16.62 -20.13
CA LEU A 26 -13.50 16.58 -20.67
C LEU A 26 -12.82 17.95 -20.53
N ARG A 27 -13.52 19.06 -20.81
CA ARG A 27 -12.95 20.40 -20.65
C ARG A 27 -12.61 20.75 -19.20
N GLU A 28 -13.43 20.29 -18.25
CA GLU A 28 -13.18 20.50 -16.82
C GLU A 28 -12.01 19.63 -16.31
N VAL A 29 -11.90 18.39 -16.76
CA VAL A 29 -10.78 17.48 -16.42
C VAL A 29 -9.44 18.00 -16.94
N PHE A 30 -9.42 18.58 -18.15
CA PHE A 30 -8.23 19.19 -18.74
C PHE A 30 -8.11 20.70 -18.44
N SER A 31 -8.77 21.18 -17.38
CA SER A 31 -8.58 22.56 -16.92
C SER A 31 -7.19 22.74 -16.28
N PRO A 32 -6.61 23.95 -16.30
CA PRO A 32 -5.29 24.20 -15.72
C PRO A 32 -5.20 23.84 -14.22
N ASP A 33 -6.27 24.09 -13.47
CA ASP A 33 -6.36 23.77 -12.05
C ASP A 33 -6.38 22.26 -11.80
N ALA A 34 -7.17 21.54 -12.61
CA ALA A 34 -7.27 20.08 -12.59
C ALA A 34 -5.93 19.41 -12.92
N LEU A 35 -5.27 19.84 -14.01
CA LEU A 35 -3.95 19.38 -14.41
C LEU A 35 -2.88 19.70 -13.36
N GLY A 36 -2.96 20.88 -12.73
CA GLY A 36 -2.07 21.28 -11.64
C GLY A 36 -2.25 20.46 -10.37
N ALA A 37 -3.48 20.08 -10.02
CA ALA A 37 -3.77 19.15 -8.93
C ALA A 37 -3.27 17.74 -9.26
N LEU A 38 -3.58 17.24 -10.46
CA LEU A 38 -3.10 15.95 -10.97
C LEU A 38 -1.58 15.86 -10.92
N LYS A 39 -0.85 16.84 -11.47
CA LYS A 39 0.62 16.83 -11.47
C LYS A 39 1.20 16.72 -10.05
N ARG A 40 0.62 17.43 -9.08
CA ARG A 40 1.05 17.37 -7.67
C ARG A 40 0.76 16.00 -7.06
N LEU A 41 -0.43 15.44 -7.32
CA LEU A 41 -0.82 14.11 -6.85
C LEU A 41 -0.03 12.99 -7.55
N SER A 42 0.34 13.14 -8.82
CA SER A 42 1.18 12.16 -9.54
C SER A 42 2.55 12.00 -8.90
N VAL A 43 3.14 13.09 -8.40
CA VAL A 43 4.39 13.02 -7.62
C VAL A 43 4.17 12.20 -6.35
N LEU A 44 3.08 12.45 -5.61
CA LEU A 44 2.72 11.65 -4.43
C LEU A 44 2.52 10.16 -4.78
N TYR A 45 1.83 9.88 -5.88
CA TYR A 45 1.57 8.52 -6.35
C TYR A 45 2.81 7.77 -6.78
N LEU A 46 3.86 8.45 -7.27
CA LEU A 46 5.12 7.79 -7.57
C LEU A 46 5.77 7.19 -6.31
N PHE A 47 5.71 7.91 -5.18
CA PHE A 47 6.20 7.40 -3.90
C PHE A 47 5.31 6.29 -3.34
N VAL A 48 3.98 6.44 -3.48
CA VAL A 48 3.01 5.41 -3.05
C VAL A 48 3.09 4.15 -3.92
N ALA A 49 3.50 4.26 -5.18
CA ALA A 49 3.75 3.11 -6.04
C ALA A 49 4.84 2.19 -5.45
N MET A 50 5.88 2.76 -4.84
CA MET A 50 6.90 1.95 -4.14
C MET A 50 6.32 1.23 -2.92
N PHE A 51 5.42 1.87 -2.18
CA PHE A 51 4.70 1.18 -1.10
C PHE A 51 3.93 -0.03 -1.65
N TRP A 52 3.19 0.12 -2.75
CA TRP A 52 2.46 -0.99 -3.39
C TRP A 52 3.39 -2.09 -3.90
N ALA A 53 4.55 -1.71 -4.46
CA ALA A 53 5.57 -2.64 -4.91
C ALA A 53 5.99 -3.62 -3.79
N LEU A 54 6.06 -3.15 -2.55
CA LEU A 54 6.40 -3.94 -1.37
C LEU A 54 5.17 -4.62 -0.75
N PHE A 55 4.06 -3.90 -0.64
CA PHE A 55 2.82 -4.43 -0.04
C PHE A 55 2.32 -5.67 -0.78
N ASP A 56 2.29 -5.65 -2.11
CA ASP A 56 1.80 -6.79 -2.91
C ASP A 56 2.75 -8.00 -2.89
N GLN A 57 4.01 -7.81 -2.46
CA GLN A 57 4.91 -8.94 -2.19
C GLN A 57 4.48 -9.77 -0.96
N SER A 58 3.68 -9.21 -0.07
CA SER A 58 3.07 -9.97 1.03
C SER A 58 2.15 -11.08 0.52
N ALA A 59 1.60 -10.96 -0.69
CA ALA A 59 0.77 -12.00 -1.30
C ALA A 59 1.57 -13.00 -2.15
N SER A 60 2.85 -12.76 -2.38
CA SER A 60 3.72 -13.59 -3.23
C SER A 60 4.98 -14.04 -2.48
N ALA A 61 6.03 -13.22 -2.45
CA ALA A 61 7.31 -13.56 -1.82
C ALA A 61 7.16 -14.02 -0.36
N TRP A 62 6.29 -13.37 0.41
CA TRP A 62 6.06 -13.73 1.81
C TRP A 62 5.36 -15.09 1.94
N VAL A 63 4.48 -15.45 1.00
CA VAL A 63 3.87 -16.78 0.97
C VAL A 63 4.91 -17.86 0.66
N LEU A 64 5.91 -17.55 -0.17
CA LEU A 64 7.03 -18.46 -0.42
C LEU A 64 7.93 -18.60 0.80
N GLN A 65 8.26 -17.50 1.48
CA GLN A 65 8.98 -17.52 2.75
C GLN A 65 8.24 -18.35 3.81
N ALA A 66 6.92 -18.19 3.93
CA ALA A 66 6.10 -18.94 4.88
C ALA A 66 6.16 -20.46 4.69
N LYS A 67 6.42 -20.96 3.47
CA LYS A 67 6.58 -22.40 3.20
C LYS A 67 7.82 -22.98 3.88
N GLN A 68 8.83 -22.16 4.14
CA GLN A 68 10.10 -22.54 4.77
C GLN A 68 10.08 -22.33 6.30
N MET A 69 8.95 -21.89 6.86
CA MET A 69 8.79 -21.60 8.28
C MET A 69 8.06 -22.72 9.03
N ASP A 70 8.14 -22.71 10.35
CA ASP A 70 7.27 -23.54 11.19
C ASP A 70 5.87 -22.94 11.23
N ARG A 71 4.92 -23.68 10.68
CA ARG A 71 3.52 -23.30 10.46
C ARG A 71 2.58 -23.84 11.52
N VAL A 72 3.08 -24.50 12.56
CA VAL A 72 2.26 -25.02 13.66
C VAL A 72 1.94 -23.88 14.62
N LEU A 73 0.67 -23.46 14.63
CA LEU A 73 0.15 -22.47 15.56
C LEU A 73 -0.87 -23.13 16.48
N PHE A 74 -0.61 -23.15 17.79
CA PHE A 74 -1.50 -23.78 18.78
C PHE A 74 -1.88 -25.24 18.46
N GLY A 75 -0.98 -26.00 17.82
CA GLY A 75 -1.21 -27.39 17.40
C GLY A 75 -1.94 -27.56 16.07
N ILE A 76 -2.29 -26.46 15.39
CA ILE A 76 -2.91 -26.47 14.05
C ILE A 76 -1.85 -26.08 13.02
N GLU A 77 -1.64 -26.91 12.00
CA GLU A 77 -0.78 -26.54 10.87
C GLU A 77 -1.52 -25.56 9.94
N LEU A 78 -1.00 -24.35 9.83
CA LEU A 78 -1.54 -23.33 8.93
C LEU A 78 -0.99 -23.50 7.51
N LEU A 79 -1.85 -23.25 6.53
CA LEU A 79 -1.41 -23.15 5.14
C LEU A 79 -0.76 -21.77 4.91
N PRO A 80 0.33 -21.68 4.14
CA PRO A 80 0.99 -20.41 3.82
C PRO A 80 0.05 -19.35 3.24
N SER A 81 -0.94 -19.75 2.45
CA SER A 81 -1.92 -18.83 1.85
C SER A 81 -2.93 -18.28 2.86
N GLN A 82 -3.16 -18.96 3.99
CA GLN A 82 -4.09 -18.49 5.03
C GLN A 82 -3.58 -17.24 5.75
N LEU A 83 -2.27 -16.97 5.71
CA LEU A 83 -1.69 -15.72 6.20
C LEU A 83 -2.30 -14.49 5.52
N GLN A 84 -2.71 -14.59 4.24
CA GLN A 84 -3.33 -13.47 3.54
C GLN A 84 -4.69 -13.09 4.12
N ALA A 85 -5.42 -14.05 4.71
CA ALA A 85 -6.69 -13.77 5.39
C ALA A 85 -6.49 -12.93 6.66
N ALA A 86 -5.26 -12.86 7.20
CA ALA A 86 -4.96 -12.01 8.34
C ALA A 86 -5.05 -10.52 7.98
N ASN A 87 -4.73 -10.09 6.75
CA ASN A 87 -4.71 -8.67 6.40
C ASN A 87 -6.09 -8.00 6.57
N PRO A 88 -7.21 -8.49 6.00
CA PRO A 88 -8.53 -7.89 6.23
C PRO A 88 -8.95 -7.86 7.70
N LEU A 89 -8.61 -8.90 8.47
CA LEU A 89 -8.89 -8.97 9.89
C LEU A 89 -8.09 -7.93 10.68
N LEU A 90 -6.81 -7.78 10.35
CA LEU A 90 -5.94 -6.77 10.93
C LEU A 90 -6.40 -5.37 10.58
N VAL A 91 -6.83 -5.10 9.34
CA VAL A 91 -7.39 -3.80 8.94
C VAL A 91 -8.63 -3.47 9.78
N MET A 92 -9.56 -4.41 9.94
CA MET A 92 -10.77 -4.21 10.75
C MET A 92 -10.45 -3.89 12.22
N LEU A 93 -9.41 -4.51 12.78
CA LEU A 93 -9.00 -4.30 14.18
C LEU A 93 -8.14 -3.04 14.36
N LEU A 94 -7.24 -2.76 13.43
CA LEU A 94 -6.27 -1.67 13.51
C LEU A 94 -6.88 -0.32 13.11
N ILE A 95 -7.87 -0.24 12.21
CA ILE A 95 -8.50 1.05 11.85
C ILE A 95 -9.08 1.77 13.09
N PRO A 96 -9.91 1.14 13.94
CA PRO A 96 -10.40 1.77 15.16
C PRO A 96 -9.26 2.16 16.11
N LEU A 97 -8.26 1.28 16.28
CA LEU A 97 -7.10 1.55 17.13
C LEU A 97 -6.33 2.79 16.64
N PHE A 98 -6.09 2.90 15.33
CA PHE A 98 -5.40 4.03 14.74
C PHE A 98 -6.22 5.31 14.86
N SER A 99 -7.52 5.25 14.60
CA SER A 99 -8.39 6.42 14.55
C SER A 99 -8.68 6.99 15.94
N TYR A 100 -8.92 6.14 16.94
CA TYR A 100 -9.33 6.58 18.29
C TYR A 100 -8.18 6.70 19.28
N LEU A 101 -7.10 5.93 19.11
CA LEU A 101 -6.00 5.90 20.07
C LEU A 101 -4.72 6.49 19.48
N LEU A 102 -4.22 5.92 18.39
CA LEU A 102 -2.86 6.22 17.88
C LEU A 102 -2.75 7.62 17.26
N TYR A 103 -3.66 8.00 16.36
CA TYR A 103 -3.64 9.33 15.75
C TYR A 103 -3.87 10.45 16.77
N PRO A 104 -4.83 10.36 17.70
CA PRO A 104 -4.97 11.36 18.75
C PRO A 104 -3.74 11.43 19.67
N ALA A 105 -3.13 10.28 20.03
CA ALA A 105 -1.92 10.25 20.86
C ALA A 105 -0.73 10.93 20.16
N ILE A 106 -0.49 10.63 18.90
CA ILE A 106 0.59 11.28 18.11
C ILE A 106 0.29 12.77 17.96
N ASN A 107 -0.97 13.14 17.70
CA ASN A 107 -1.37 14.53 17.53
C ASN A 107 -1.18 15.39 18.79
N ARG A 108 -1.12 14.77 19.98
CA ARG A 108 -0.75 15.48 21.23
C ARG A 108 0.73 15.87 21.29
N VAL A 109 1.61 15.12 20.62
CA VAL A 109 3.06 15.40 20.59
C VAL A 109 3.40 16.36 19.46
N TYR A 110 2.85 16.13 18.25
CA TYR A 110 3.04 17.03 17.11
C TYR A 110 1.86 16.95 16.13
N ALA A 111 1.58 18.05 15.43
CA ALA A 111 0.48 18.11 14.46
C ALA A 111 0.64 17.05 13.35
N LEU A 112 -0.33 16.13 13.26
CA LEU A 112 -0.28 14.98 12.37
C LEU A 112 -0.98 15.26 11.04
N THR A 113 -0.27 15.92 10.11
CA THR A 113 -0.79 16.21 8.76
C THR A 113 -0.90 14.93 7.90
N PRO A 114 -1.77 14.90 6.87
CA PRO A 114 -1.90 13.74 5.98
C PRO A 114 -0.57 13.31 5.34
N LEU A 115 0.25 14.27 4.89
CA LEU A 115 1.56 13.98 4.32
C LEU A 115 2.52 13.36 5.35
N ARG A 116 2.47 13.80 6.62
CA ARG A 116 3.26 13.20 7.70
C ARG A 116 2.82 11.77 8.01
N LYS A 117 1.51 11.49 8.00
CA LYS A 117 1.00 10.11 8.15
C LYS A 117 1.55 9.20 7.07
N ILE A 118 1.50 9.65 5.81
CA ILE A 118 2.07 8.89 4.68
C ILE A 118 3.57 8.67 4.90
N ALA A 119 4.34 9.69 5.27
CA ALA A 119 5.77 9.58 5.51
C ALA A 119 6.11 8.54 6.60
N ILE A 120 5.41 8.61 7.75
CA ILE A 120 5.60 7.64 8.83
C ILE A 120 5.24 6.24 8.34
N GLY A 121 4.14 6.09 7.60
CA GLY A 121 3.73 4.82 7.01
C GLY A 121 4.82 4.22 6.10
N LEU A 122 5.48 5.03 5.28
CA LEU A 122 6.61 4.58 4.45
C LEU A 122 7.79 4.06 5.29
N PHE A 123 8.13 4.71 6.42
CA PHE A 123 9.14 4.20 7.35
C PHE A 123 8.69 2.92 8.08
N VAL A 124 7.41 2.81 8.43
CA VAL A 124 6.85 1.58 9.02
C VAL A 124 6.94 0.41 8.02
N THR A 125 6.77 0.65 6.71
CA THR A 125 7.01 -0.36 5.68
C THR A 125 8.47 -0.85 5.66
N VAL A 126 9.45 0.04 5.86
CA VAL A 126 10.87 -0.35 6.00
C VAL A 126 11.04 -1.32 7.17
N ILE A 127 10.41 -1.05 8.32
CA ILE A 127 10.48 -1.92 9.49
C ILE A 127 9.85 -3.29 9.19
N ALA A 128 8.69 -3.31 8.52
CA ALA A 128 8.04 -4.57 8.14
C ALA A 128 8.95 -5.45 7.25
N PHE A 129 9.61 -4.86 6.26
CA PHE A 129 10.53 -5.57 5.37
C PHE A 129 11.84 -5.94 6.06
N ALA A 130 12.34 -5.12 6.99
CA ALA A 130 13.48 -5.48 7.82
C ALA A 130 13.19 -6.72 8.68
N ILE A 131 11.98 -6.85 9.24
CA ILE A 131 11.57 -8.06 9.95
C ILE A 131 11.56 -9.27 9.00
N SER A 132 11.02 -9.13 7.79
CA SER A 132 11.03 -10.20 6.79
C SER A 132 12.45 -10.58 6.34
N ALA A 133 13.38 -9.63 6.25
CA ALA A 133 14.79 -9.89 6.00
C ALA A 133 15.45 -10.68 7.15
N LEU A 134 15.14 -10.34 8.41
CA LEU A 134 15.62 -11.08 9.59
C LEU A 134 15.06 -12.51 9.65
N ILE A 135 13.80 -12.71 9.22
CA ILE A 135 13.21 -14.04 9.08
C ILE A 135 14.00 -14.83 8.04
N GLN A 136 14.27 -14.24 6.88
CA GLN A 136 15.03 -14.90 5.81
C GLN A 136 16.45 -15.25 6.26
N LEU A 137 17.09 -14.40 7.06
CA LEU A 137 18.44 -14.65 7.58
C LEU A 137 18.50 -15.90 8.45
N LYS A 138 17.45 -16.14 9.25
CA LYS A 138 17.34 -17.36 10.05
C LYS A 138 17.08 -18.59 9.17
N ILE A 139 16.26 -18.44 8.14
CA ILE A 139 15.96 -19.52 7.19
C ILE A 139 17.21 -19.92 6.41
N ASP A 140 17.95 -18.95 5.89
CA ASP A 140 19.20 -19.18 5.14
C ASP A 140 20.29 -19.78 6.04
N ALA A 141 20.24 -19.54 7.36
CA ALA A 141 21.07 -20.20 8.37
C ALA A 141 20.59 -21.63 8.75
N GLY A 142 19.57 -22.16 8.08
CA GLY A 142 19.02 -23.50 8.30
C GLY A 142 18.04 -23.62 9.47
N GLN A 143 17.57 -22.51 10.03
CA GLN A 143 16.57 -22.50 11.10
C GLN A 143 15.15 -22.44 10.53
N THR A 144 14.17 -22.93 11.28
CA THR A 144 12.73 -22.84 10.94
C THR A 144 12.03 -21.87 11.88
N PRO A 145 12.07 -20.54 11.62
CA PRO A 145 11.42 -19.57 12.49
C PRO A 145 9.90 -19.80 12.51
N SER A 146 9.28 -19.51 13.65
CA SER A 146 7.82 -19.60 13.80
C SER A 146 7.09 -18.56 12.95
N ILE A 147 5.95 -18.95 12.38
CA ILE A 147 5.01 -18.08 11.66
C ILE A 147 4.57 -16.83 12.43
N LEU A 148 4.71 -16.82 13.77
CA LEU A 148 4.47 -15.64 14.61
C LEU A 148 5.32 -14.43 14.22
N TRP A 149 6.56 -14.65 13.79
CA TRP A 149 7.43 -13.56 13.30
C TRP A 149 6.85 -12.92 12.04
N GLN A 150 6.29 -13.75 11.17
CA GLN A 150 5.66 -13.28 9.96
C GLN A 150 4.33 -12.56 10.25
N LEU A 151 3.55 -13.06 11.21
CA LEU A 151 2.35 -12.37 11.68
C LEU A 151 2.69 -10.96 12.22
N LEU A 152 3.80 -10.81 12.95
CA LEU A 152 4.29 -9.52 13.40
C LEU A 152 4.64 -8.61 12.22
N ALA A 153 5.34 -9.13 11.20
CA ALA A 153 5.63 -8.38 9.98
C ALA A 153 4.33 -7.93 9.27
N TYR A 154 3.29 -8.75 9.23
CA TYR A 154 1.97 -8.38 8.70
C TYR A 154 1.30 -7.27 9.53
N ILE A 155 1.33 -7.34 10.86
CA ILE A 155 0.77 -6.29 11.73
C ILE A 155 1.44 -4.94 11.42
N VAL A 156 2.76 -4.93 11.28
CA VAL A 156 3.54 -3.73 10.95
C VAL A 156 3.22 -3.26 9.53
N LEU A 157 3.14 -4.17 8.55
CA LEU A 157 2.81 -3.83 7.16
C LEU A 157 1.39 -3.27 7.01
N THR A 158 0.39 -3.89 7.65
CA THR A 158 -0.99 -3.39 7.66
C THR A 158 -1.12 -2.07 8.40
N SER A 159 -0.32 -1.84 9.45
CA SER A 159 -0.22 -0.52 10.08
C SER A 159 0.26 0.54 9.09
N ALA A 160 1.28 0.23 8.28
CA ALA A 160 1.73 1.11 7.20
C ALA A 160 0.66 1.32 6.12
N GLU A 161 -0.09 0.28 5.75
CA GLU A 161 -1.21 0.36 4.79
C GLU A 161 -2.26 1.39 5.22
N ILE A 162 -2.67 1.36 6.49
CA ILE A 162 -3.65 2.30 7.04
C ILE A 162 -3.11 3.75 6.97
N MET A 163 -1.82 3.94 7.23
CA MET A 163 -1.20 5.26 7.23
C MET A 163 -0.98 5.81 5.81
N VAL A 164 -0.58 4.96 4.86
CA VAL A 164 -0.27 5.33 3.48
C VAL A 164 -1.51 5.30 2.60
N SER A 165 -2.15 4.14 2.44
CA SER A 165 -3.20 3.90 1.44
C SER A 165 -4.45 4.72 1.73
N ILE A 166 -5.01 4.60 2.94
CA ILE A 166 -6.24 5.29 3.33
C ILE A 166 -6.02 6.81 3.32
N THR A 167 -4.96 7.29 3.97
CA THR A 167 -4.66 8.72 4.03
C THR A 167 -4.35 9.31 2.67
N CYS A 168 -3.62 8.60 1.80
CA CYS A 168 -3.28 9.08 0.45
C CYS A 168 -4.54 9.29 -0.39
N LEU A 169 -5.46 8.32 -0.37
CA LEU A 169 -6.69 8.41 -1.14
C LEU A 169 -7.62 9.52 -0.59
N GLU A 170 -7.75 9.62 0.74
CA GLU A 170 -8.49 10.70 1.40
C GLU A 170 -7.90 12.07 1.05
N TYR A 171 -6.59 12.25 1.20
CA TYR A 171 -5.88 13.47 0.83
C TYR A 171 -6.09 13.81 -0.65
N SER A 172 -5.96 12.83 -1.54
CA SER A 172 -6.16 13.02 -2.98
C SER A 172 -7.55 13.53 -3.32
N TYR A 173 -8.59 13.03 -2.65
CA TYR A 173 -9.96 13.51 -2.83
C TYR A 173 -10.21 14.91 -2.28
N THR A 174 -9.46 15.36 -1.27
CA THR A 174 -9.55 16.74 -0.75
C THR A 174 -8.81 17.77 -1.61
N GLN A 175 -7.77 17.33 -2.34
CA GLN A 175 -6.94 18.21 -3.16
C GLN A 175 -7.46 18.38 -4.60
N ALA A 176 -8.49 17.62 -4.99
CA ALA A 176 -8.94 17.58 -6.37
C ALA A 176 -10.40 18.03 -6.53
N PRO A 177 -10.76 18.57 -7.70
CA PRO A 177 -12.13 19.00 -8.00
C PRO A 177 -13.13 17.85 -7.85
N ARG A 178 -14.33 18.16 -7.32
CA ARG A 178 -15.40 17.18 -7.04
C ARG A 178 -15.74 16.25 -8.21
N LYS A 179 -15.67 16.77 -9.44
CA LYS A 179 -16.02 16.03 -10.66
C LYS A 179 -14.93 15.05 -11.12
N MET A 180 -13.71 15.10 -10.55
CA MET A 180 -12.57 14.29 -10.98
C MET A 180 -12.27 13.08 -10.10
N LYS A 181 -13.12 12.75 -9.13
CA LYS A 181 -12.89 11.63 -8.20
C LYS A 181 -12.59 10.30 -8.91
N SER A 182 -13.29 10.01 -9.99
CA SER A 182 -13.03 8.80 -10.80
C SER A 182 -11.65 8.83 -11.46
N PHE A 183 -11.18 9.99 -11.92
CA PHE A 183 -9.87 10.15 -12.53
C PHE A 183 -8.74 9.98 -11.52
N ILE A 184 -8.91 10.52 -10.31
CA ILE A 184 -7.98 10.33 -9.19
C ILE A 184 -7.87 8.85 -8.83
N MET A 185 -9.01 8.16 -8.71
CA MET A 185 -9.02 6.73 -8.45
C MET A 185 -8.29 5.95 -9.55
N ALA A 186 -8.47 6.32 -10.83
CA ALA A 186 -7.75 5.71 -11.93
C ALA A 186 -6.23 5.91 -11.81
N PHE A 187 -5.77 7.10 -11.44
CA PHE A 187 -4.35 7.37 -11.19
C PHE A 187 -3.81 6.67 -9.94
N PHE A 188 -4.62 6.52 -8.90
CA PHE A 188 -4.26 5.73 -7.74
C PHE A 188 -4.07 4.26 -8.12
N MET A 189 -4.98 3.67 -8.90
CA MET A 189 -4.84 2.30 -9.42
C MET A 189 -3.65 2.17 -10.37
N LEU A 190 -3.36 3.20 -11.16
CA LEU A 190 -2.14 3.25 -11.97
C LEU A 190 -0.88 3.21 -11.09
N SER A 191 -0.89 3.83 -9.91
CA SER A 191 0.24 3.74 -8.98
C SER A 191 0.47 2.32 -8.46
N VAL A 192 -0.61 1.57 -8.20
CA VAL A 192 -0.55 0.14 -7.84
C VAL A 192 0.07 -0.66 -8.99
N ALA A 193 -0.39 -0.42 -10.23
CA ALA A 193 0.14 -1.08 -11.41
C ALA A 193 1.64 -0.76 -11.62
N VAL A 194 2.05 0.50 -11.47
CA VAL A 194 3.46 0.92 -11.57
C VAL A 194 4.32 0.26 -10.50
N GLY A 195 3.82 0.15 -9.26
CA GLY A 195 4.50 -0.56 -8.18
C GLY A 195 4.74 -2.03 -8.50
N ASN A 196 3.71 -2.72 -8.97
CA ASN A 196 3.82 -4.13 -9.37
C ASN A 196 4.72 -4.33 -10.61
N LEU A 197 4.65 -3.42 -11.58
CA LEU A 197 5.55 -3.44 -12.74
C LEU A 197 7.00 -3.23 -12.32
N PHE A 198 7.27 -2.37 -11.33
CA PHE A 198 8.60 -2.21 -10.77
C PHE A 198 9.11 -3.51 -10.14
N THR A 199 8.32 -4.15 -9.26
CA THR A 199 8.69 -5.44 -8.65
C THR A 199 8.92 -6.51 -9.71
N SER A 200 8.06 -6.58 -10.73
CA SER A 200 8.21 -7.53 -11.83
C SER A 200 9.47 -7.28 -12.65
N ALA A 201 9.79 -6.02 -12.96
CA ALA A 201 11.01 -5.66 -13.68
C ALA A 201 12.26 -6.02 -12.87
N VAL A 202 12.26 -5.72 -11.56
CA VAL A 202 13.34 -6.12 -10.64
C VAL A 202 13.54 -7.63 -10.68
N ASN A 203 12.47 -8.42 -10.55
CA ASN A 203 12.55 -9.88 -10.61
C ASN A 203 13.12 -10.38 -11.96
N PHE A 204 12.70 -9.77 -13.08
CA PHE A 204 13.20 -10.11 -14.42
C PHE A 204 14.71 -9.84 -14.57
N PHE A 205 15.23 -8.76 -13.97
CA PHE A 205 16.67 -8.46 -14.01
C PHE A 205 17.51 -9.33 -13.06
N ILE A 206 16.88 -9.89 -12.03
CA ILE A 206 17.53 -10.75 -11.04
C ILE A 206 17.64 -12.20 -11.53
N GLU A 207 16.74 -12.63 -12.40
CA GLU A 207 16.71 -13.99 -12.94
C GLU A 207 17.84 -14.17 -13.99
N ASN A 208 18.77 -15.09 -13.73
CA ASN A 208 19.81 -15.44 -14.70
C ASN A 208 19.25 -16.35 -15.81
N PRO A 209 19.91 -16.40 -16.98
CA PRO A 209 19.58 -17.36 -18.04
C PRO A 209 19.63 -18.83 -17.60
N ASP A 210 20.38 -19.15 -16.55
CA ASP A 210 20.51 -20.48 -15.95
C ASP A 210 19.40 -20.80 -14.92
N GLY A 211 18.45 -19.89 -14.68
CA GLY A 211 17.38 -20.05 -13.68
C GLY A 211 17.80 -19.77 -12.23
N SER A 212 19.05 -19.34 -11.99
CA SER A 212 19.52 -18.88 -10.67
C SER A 212 19.24 -17.39 -10.46
N SER A 213 18.90 -16.99 -9.23
CA SER A 213 18.63 -15.57 -8.91
C SER A 213 19.89 -14.87 -8.40
N LYS A 214 20.23 -13.69 -8.95
CA LYS A 214 21.37 -12.86 -8.49
C LYS A 214 21.20 -12.26 -7.09
N LEU A 215 19.95 -12.11 -6.64
CA LEU A 215 19.54 -11.60 -5.33
C LEU A 215 18.54 -12.60 -4.77
N ALA A 216 19.05 -13.62 -4.09
CA ALA A 216 18.24 -14.68 -3.48
C ALA A 216 18.28 -14.54 -1.95
N GLY A 217 17.28 -15.08 -1.26
CA GLY A 217 17.24 -15.12 0.19
C GLY A 217 17.25 -13.71 0.80
N VAL A 218 18.12 -13.49 1.79
CA VAL A 218 18.20 -12.23 2.56
C VAL A 218 18.42 -11.01 1.68
N ASP A 219 19.27 -11.12 0.66
CA ASP A 219 19.68 -9.97 -0.15
C ASP A 219 18.50 -9.37 -0.93
N TYR A 220 17.53 -10.21 -1.31
CA TYR A 220 16.27 -9.76 -1.92
C TYR A 220 15.50 -8.83 -0.98
N TYR A 221 15.26 -9.26 0.25
CA TYR A 221 14.51 -8.48 1.24
C TYR A 221 15.27 -7.23 1.67
N LEU A 222 16.61 -7.31 1.81
CA LEU A 222 17.44 -6.14 2.10
C LEU A 222 17.42 -5.12 0.97
N PHE A 223 17.47 -5.55 -0.29
CA PHE A 223 17.36 -4.67 -1.45
C PHE A 223 16.07 -3.84 -1.41
N PHE A 224 14.92 -4.49 -1.24
CA PHE A 224 13.63 -3.78 -1.12
C PHE A 224 13.56 -2.91 0.14
N THR A 225 14.14 -3.35 1.26
CA THR A 225 14.23 -2.54 2.50
C THR A 225 15.00 -1.24 2.26
N LEU A 226 16.15 -1.32 1.58
CA LEU A 226 17.01 -0.16 1.31
C LEU A 226 16.37 0.82 0.32
N ILE A 227 15.75 0.31 -0.75
CA ILE A 227 15.02 1.15 -1.71
C ILE A 227 13.84 1.84 -1.03
N MET A 228 13.11 1.11 -0.17
CA MET A 228 12.00 1.68 0.58
C MET A 228 12.48 2.76 1.55
N LEU A 229 13.63 2.55 2.22
CA LEU A 229 14.24 3.54 3.10
C LEU A 229 14.65 4.81 2.33
N ALA A 230 15.32 4.64 1.18
CA ALA A 230 15.66 5.75 0.30
C ALA A 230 14.39 6.51 -0.14
N THR A 231 13.34 5.77 -0.51
CA THR A 231 12.04 6.34 -0.90
C THR A 231 11.38 7.11 0.24
N ALA A 232 11.41 6.59 1.47
CA ALA A 232 10.85 7.24 2.65
C ALA A 232 11.60 8.55 3.00
N ILE A 233 12.93 8.54 2.90
CA ILE A 233 13.77 9.73 3.10
C ILE A 233 13.48 10.77 2.02
N LEU A 234 13.50 10.38 0.74
CA LEU A 234 13.20 11.26 -0.38
C LEU A 234 11.79 11.84 -0.27
N PHE A 235 10.79 11.01 0.05
CA PHE A 235 9.42 11.47 0.26
C PHE A 235 9.35 12.49 1.38
N SER A 236 10.03 12.28 2.51
CA SER A 236 10.02 13.23 3.63
C SER A 236 10.61 14.59 3.25
N LEU A 237 11.67 14.61 2.43
CA LEU A 237 12.27 15.84 1.91
C LEU A 237 11.33 16.57 0.94
N VAL A 238 10.64 15.83 0.07
CA VAL A 238 9.68 16.40 -0.90
C VAL A 238 8.40 16.85 -0.19
N ALA A 239 7.91 16.10 0.80
CA ALA A 239 6.75 16.39 1.64
C ALA A 239 6.87 17.77 2.29
N GLY A 240 8.06 18.13 2.78
CA GLY A 240 8.33 19.46 3.34
C GLY A 240 8.20 20.63 2.34
N ARG A 241 8.19 20.35 1.03
CA ARG A 241 8.04 21.36 -0.03
C ARG A 241 6.63 21.43 -0.63
N PHE A 242 5.73 20.52 -0.26
CA PHE A 242 4.35 20.54 -0.76
C PHE A 242 3.57 21.71 -0.14
N ARG A 243 3.13 22.65 -0.98
CA ARG A 243 2.15 23.68 -0.59
C ARG A 243 0.74 23.11 -0.71
N GLU A 244 0.06 22.96 0.43
CA GLU A 244 -1.34 22.55 0.51
C GLU A 244 -2.22 23.59 -0.19
N LYS A 245 -3.07 23.16 -1.15
CA LYS A 245 -4.19 23.99 -1.66
C LYS A 245 -5.47 23.24 -1.39
N THR A 246 -6.10 23.52 -0.26
CA THR A 246 -7.32 22.83 0.16
C THR A 246 -8.51 23.29 -0.68
N HIS A 247 -9.15 22.37 -1.40
CA HIS A 247 -10.44 22.60 -2.03
C HIS A 247 -11.52 22.11 -1.06
N LEU A 248 -11.96 22.99 -0.16
CA LEU A 248 -12.98 22.66 0.84
C LEU A 248 -14.30 22.27 0.16
N GLN A 249 -14.93 21.22 0.69
CA GLN A 249 -16.23 20.73 0.23
C GLN A 249 -17.34 21.67 0.74
N HIS A 250 -17.67 22.72 -0.01
CA HIS A 250 -18.96 23.43 0.10
C HIS A 250 -19.91 22.98 -0.99
#